data_AF-E3NK41-F1
#
_entry.id   AF-E3NK41-F1
#
_cell.length_a   1.000
_cell.length_b   1.000
_cell.length_c   1.000
_cell.angle_alpha   90.00
_cell.angle_beta   90.00
_cell.angle_gamma   90.00
#
_symmetry.space_group_name_H-M   'P 1'
#
loop_
_entity.id
_entity.type
_entity.pdbx_description
1 polymer ?
#
loop_
_entity_poly.entity_id
_entity_poly.type
_entity_poly.pdbx_seq_one_letter_code
_entity_poly.pdbx_strand_id
1 'polypeptide(L)'
;MILQKKYTSTAPQAKATIDQTRHIYSLQNWLKLRKVCHAFRNFIDVIKLDNELIEVNIEVTPSAIYATIDFASQSRESVNLYYIRYGKNSLFKIEEGIMKKSKLIKNQDFVDAFFNDFGFILRNQSKPLKYMNVEEWPYNWYEGYHYDIDLINSHRATYSIYGCCTSPRPFECSFEAHQHLRKINNKHTLQPIAVKFHDRFVCILKSRKYLIPIQNLEIDVLRPSNLWNMTRLIDMKQLKGIWIKKTPEESDRKDGKPLILDEIVELDVFNHIQVLSILDFKVTVPLETFLHIPHLTVTISTPTIEDVLLIKKESEFTFCTNMLTSPTAKSRRVYCDHIEDADILLNTLGHANPYYIKLCWYFKIPESDQALKISKEWCYPYCFSFTWIETSWISKDAVVN
;
A
#
# COMPACT_ATOMS: atom_id res chain seq x y z
N MET A 1 49.10 -0.81 -11.73
CA MET A 1 49.09 -0.12 -13.04
C MET A 1 48.68 -1.08 -14.16
N ILE A 2 47.49 -1.70 -14.10
CA ILE A 2 46.80 -2.28 -15.27
C ILE A 2 45.31 -2.28 -14.91
N LEU A 3 44.59 -1.23 -15.31
CA LEU A 3 43.15 -1.17 -15.61
C LEU A 3 42.80 0.28 -16.00
N GLN A 4 43.65 0.89 -16.83
CA GLN A 4 43.29 2.00 -17.70
C GLN A 4 43.43 1.47 -19.13
N LYS A 5 42.52 0.59 -19.53
CA LYS A 5 42.29 0.33 -20.96
C LYS A 5 40.98 1.00 -21.33
N LYS A 6 41.12 2.00 -22.20
CA LYS A 6 40.06 2.73 -22.90
C LYS A 6 38.89 1.80 -23.22
N TYR A 7 37.81 1.93 -22.47
CA TYR A 7 36.49 1.49 -22.93
C TYR A 7 35.94 2.59 -23.84
N THR A 8 36.38 2.60 -25.09
CA THR A 8 35.62 3.18 -26.20
C THR A 8 34.61 2.14 -26.64
N SER A 9 33.65 1.82 -25.77
CA SER A 9 32.46 1.08 -26.16
C SER A 9 31.43 2.12 -26.61
N THR A 10 30.97 2.00 -27.85
CA THR A 10 29.83 2.81 -28.31
C THR A 10 28.62 2.47 -27.44
N ALA A 11 27.80 3.47 -27.08
CA ALA A 11 26.63 3.27 -26.22
C ALA A 11 25.73 2.05 -26.58
N PRO A 12 25.58 1.66 -27.88
CA PRO A 12 24.86 0.44 -28.26
C PRO A 12 25.55 -0.86 -27.83
N GLN A 13 26.88 -0.96 -27.92
CA GLN A 13 27.64 -2.16 -27.53
C GLN A 13 27.62 -2.36 -26.02
N ALA A 14 27.77 -1.28 -25.25
CA ALA A 14 27.68 -1.33 -23.80
C ALA A 14 26.29 -1.76 -23.31
N LYS A 15 25.22 -1.31 -24.01
CA LYS A 15 23.83 -1.70 -23.74
C LYS A 15 23.59 -3.19 -24.02
N ALA A 16 24.07 -3.71 -25.16
CA ALA A 16 23.93 -5.12 -25.53
C ALA A 16 24.62 -6.07 -24.53
N THR A 17 25.81 -5.73 -24.04
CA THR A 17 26.53 -6.52 -23.02
C THR A 17 25.82 -6.49 -21.66
N ILE A 18 25.14 -5.39 -21.33
CA ILE A 18 24.37 -5.26 -20.08
C ILE A 18 23.07 -6.06 -20.15
N ASP A 19 22.34 -6.00 -21.26
CA ASP A 19 21.13 -6.82 -21.45
C ASP A 19 21.47 -8.33 -21.38
N GLN A 20 22.65 -8.74 -21.87
CA GLN A 20 23.15 -10.12 -21.77
C GLN A 20 23.59 -10.54 -20.35
N THR A 21 23.97 -9.59 -19.49
CA THR A 21 24.43 -9.87 -18.11
C THR A 21 23.42 -9.46 -17.04
N ARG A 22 22.23 -9.01 -17.44
CA ARG A 22 21.15 -8.51 -16.58
C ARG A 22 20.65 -9.53 -15.56
N HIS A 23 20.56 -10.81 -15.97
CA HIS A 23 20.20 -11.93 -15.09
C HIS A 23 21.31 -12.33 -14.11
N ILE A 24 22.53 -11.77 -14.26
CA ILE A 24 23.73 -12.15 -13.51
C ILE A 24 24.00 -11.16 -12.36
N TYR A 25 23.50 -9.93 -12.43
CA TYR A 25 23.77 -8.89 -11.43
C TYR A 25 22.57 -8.59 -10.53
N SER A 26 22.72 -8.92 -9.24
CA SER A 26 21.79 -8.56 -8.17
C SER A 26 21.58 -7.04 -8.05
N LEU A 27 20.44 -6.62 -7.47
CA LEU A 27 20.13 -5.18 -7.25
C LEU A 27 21.27 -4.47 -6.51
N GLN A 28 21.89 -5.18 -5.56
CA GLN A 28 23.03 -4.67 -4.82
C GLN A 28 24.23 -4.31 -5.71
N ASN A 29 24.52 -5.10 -6.75
CA ASN A 29 25.65 -4.86 -7.65
C ASN A 29 25.42 -3.58 -8.46
N TRP A 30 24.18 -3.33 -8.90
CA TRP A 30 23.81 -2.08 -9.56
C TRP A 30 23.97 -0.87 -8.63
N LEU A 31 23.49 -0.96 -7.39
CA LEU A 31 23.64 0.11 -6.40
C LEU A 31 25.11 0.41 -6.06
N LYS A 32 25.98 -0.62 -6.06
CA LYS A 32 27.43 -0.43 -5.89
C LYS A 32 28.05 0.28 -7.07
N LEU A 33 27.79 -0.17 -8.30
CA LEU A 33 28.36 0.43 -9.52
C LEU A 33 28.00 1.91 -9.66
N ARG A 34 26.77 2.29 -9.28
CA ARG A 34 26.31 3.68 -9.24
C ARG A 34 27.09 4.58 -8.26
N LYS A 35 27.76 3.97 -7.27
CA LYS A 35 28.57 4.66 -6.26
C LYS A 35 30.05 4.74 -6.62
N VAL A 36 30.50 4.13 -7.74
CA VAL A 36 31.92 4.11 -8.15
C VAL A 36 32.37 5.43 -8.78
N CYS A 37 31.69 5.94 -9.80
CA CYS A 37 32.03 7.25 -10.39
C CYS A 37 30.84 7.94 -11.09
N HIS A 38 30.99 9.24 -11.39
CA HIS A 38 29.96 10.04 -12.08
C HIS A 38 29.64 9.50 -13.48
N ALA A 39 30.63 9.05 -14.24
CA ALA A 39 30.41 8.50 -15.58
C ALA A 39 29.59 7.20 -15.54
N PHE A 40 29.89 6.27 -14.63
CA PHE A 40 29.10 5.05 -14.44
C PHE A 40 27.71 5.34 -13.89
N ARG A 41 27.57 6.29 -12.97
CA ARG A 41 26.26 6.75 -12.49
C ARG A 41 25.42 7.29 -13.63
N ASN A 42 25.96 8.22 -14.42
CA ASN A 42 25.25 8.80 -15.56
C ASN A 42 24.92 7.72 -16.60
N PHE A 43 25.83 6.80 -16.85
CA PHE A 43 25.64 5.69 -17.78
C PHE A 43 24.53 4.72 -17.31
N ILE A 44 24.54 4.31 -16.04
CA ILE A 44 23.50 3.48 -15.42
C ILE A 44 22.15 4.21 -15.40
N ASP A 45 22.14 5.50 -15.08
CA ASP A 45 20.95 6.35 -15.07
C ASP A 45 20.40 6.56 -16.51
N VAL A 46 21.25 6.56 -17.54
CA VAL A 46 20.88 6.68 -18.97
C VAL A 46 20.35 5.37 -19.55
N ILE A 47 20.87 4.22 -19.10
CA ILE A 47 20.53 2.92 -19.70
C ILE A 47 19.08 2.50 -19.45
N LYS A 48 18.34 3.19 -18.56
CA LYS A 48 16.94 2.87 -18.23
C LYS A 48 16.76 1.37 -18.08
N LEU A 49 17.40 0.84 -17.04
CA LEU A 49 17.18 -0.54 -16.64
C LEU A 49 15.70 -0.63 -16.22
N ASP A 50 14.85 -1.05 -17.17
CA ASP A 50 13.50 -1.48 -16.90
C ASP A 50 13.60 -2.70 -16.00
N ASN A 51 13.55 -2.50 -14.69
CA ASN A 51 13.96 -3.51 -13.72
C ASN A 51 13.01 -4.71 -13.68
N GLU A 52 12.00 -4.75 -14.56
CA GLU A 52 10.90 -5.71 -14.53
C GLU A 52 10.20 -5.76 -13.18
N LEU A 53 10.21 -4.61 -12.48
CA LEU A 53 9.55 -4.43 -11.20
C LEU A 53 8.05 -4.69 -11.40
N ILE A 54 7.50 -5.60 -10.60
CA ILE A 54 6.11 -5.98 -10.65
C ILE A 54 5.37 -5.42 -9.44
N GLU A 55 5.93 -5.64 -8.25
CA GLU A 55 5.26 -5.34 -6.98
C GLU A 55 6.20 -4.59 -6.05
N VAL A 56 5.63 -3.64 -5.31
CA VAL A 56 6.31 -2.85 -4.29
C VAL A 56 5.39 -2.76 -3.08
N ASN A 57 5.86 -3.24 -1.94
CA ASN A 57 5.19 -3.05 -0.66
C ASN A 57 6.13 -2.22 0.22
N ILE A 58 5.65 -1.10 0.75
CA ILE A 58 6.43 -0.20 1.60
C ILE A 58 5.65 0.02 2.90
N GLU A 59 6.32 -0.16 4.02
CA GLU A 59 5.79 0.14 5.34
C GLU A 59 6.61 1.27 5.97
N VAL A 60 5.91 2.33 6.38
CA VAL A 60 6.49 3.54 6.97
C VAL A 60 6.10 3.60 8.45
N THR A 61 7.10 3.68 9.31
CA THR A 61 6.94 3.81 10.77
C THR A 61 7.65 5.08 11.26
N PRO A 62 7.47 5.52 12.52
CA PRO A 62 8.16 6.71 13.03
C PRO A 62 9.69 6.66 12.97
N SER A 63 10.30 5.49 12.82
CA SER A 63 11.76 5.33 12.87
C SER A 63 12.30 4.25 11.94
N ALA A 64 11.48 3.70 11.04
CA ALA A 64 11.92 2.76 10.05
C ALA A 64 11.09 2.81 8.77
N ILE A 65 11.71 2.43 7.66
CA ILE A 65 11.05 2.08 6.40
C ILE A 65 11.43 0.64 6.07
N TYR A 66 10.43 -0.18 5.79
CA TYR A 66 10.59 -1.53 5.30
C TYR A 66 10.01 -1.58 3.89
N ALA A 67 10.72 -2.21 2.96
CA ALA A 67 10.22 -2.36 1.60
C ALA A 67 10.52 -3.75 1.06
N THR A 68 9.50 -4.35 0.46
CA THR A 68 9.57 -5.62 -0.26
C THR A 68 9.34 -5.35 -1.73
N ILE A 69 10.25 -5.84 -2.56
CA ILE A 69 10.30 -5.52 -3.99
C ILE A 69 10.37 -6.81 -4.80
N ASP A 70 9.45 -6.97 -5.75
CA ASP A 70 9.38 -8.17 -6.60
C ASP A 70 9.64 -7.86 -8.08
N PHE A 71 10.40 -8.76 -8.72
CA PHE A 71 10.81 -8.64 -10.12
C PHE A 71 10.31 -9.82 -10.96
N ALA A 72 9.88 -9.56 -12.19
CA ALA A 72 9.36 -10.58 -13.11
C ALA A 72 10.37 -11.69 -13.39
N SER A 73 11.65 -11.32 -13.56
CA SER A 73 12.74 -12.23 -13.88
C SER A 73 13.17 -13.14 -12.71
N GLN A 74 12.73 -12.86 -11.48
CA GLN A 74 13.19 -13.53 -10.26
C GLN A 74 12.02 -13.96 -9.37
N SER A 75 11.02 -14.62 -9.95
CA SER A 75 9.73 -14.95 -9.31
C SER A 75 9.77 -15.83 -8.05
N ARG A 76 10.95 -16.11 -7.47
CA ARG A 76 11.13 -16.90 -6.24
C ARG A 76 11.80 -16.15 -5.09
N GLU A 77 12.36 -14.97 -5.31
CA GLU A 77 13.07 -14.23 -4.27
C GLU A 77 12.74 -12.73 -4.35
N SER A 78 12.02 -12.24 -3.35
CA SER A 78 11.80 -10.81 -3.16
C SER A 78 13.07 -10.14 -2.65
N VAL A 79 13.24 -8.86 -2.95
CA VAL A 79 14.28 -8.03 -2.34
C VAL A 79 13.68 -7.24 -1.20
N ASN A 80 14.16 -7.50 0.01
CA ASN A 80 13.75 -6.80 1.21
C ASN A 80 14.78 -5.74 1.57
N LEU A 81 14.32 -4.52 1.80
CA LEU A 81 15.11 -3.37 2.21
C LEU A 81 14.64 -2.89 3.58
N TYR A 82 15.55 -2.80 4.53
CA TYR A 82 15.27 -2.34 5.89
C TYR A 82 16.12 -1.11 6.20
N TYR A 83 15.48 0.01 6.50
CA TYR A 83 16.13 1.24 6.92
C TYR A 83 15.61 1.64 8.29
N ILE A 84 16.47 1.63 9.31
CA ILE A 84 16.10 1.94 10.70
C ILE A 84 16.92 3.11 11.22
N ARG A 85 16.26 4.09 11.84
CA ARG A 85 16.90 5.24 12.50
C ARG A 85 17.80 4.78 13.65
N TYR A 86 19.03 5.29 13.68
CA TYR A 86 20.01 5.01 14.73
C TYR A 86 20.77 6.27 15.12
N GLY A 87 20.15 7.10 15.98
CA GLY A 87 20.68 8.42 16.34
C GLY A 87 20.71 9.37 15.12
N LYS A 88 21.90 9.86 14.75
CA LYS A 88 22.13 10.65 13.52
C LYS A 88 22.43 9.79 12.29
N ASN A 89 22.48 8.47 12.48
CA ASN A 89 22.81 7.49 11.45
C ASN A 89 21.56 6.69 11.07
N SER A 90 21.71 5.84 10.07
CA SER A 90 20.70 4.85 9.67
C SER A 90 21.32 3.46 9.58
N LEU A 91 20.67 2.48 10.17
CA LEU A 91 20.97 1.07 9.89
C LEU A 91 20.33 0.73 8.54
N PHE A 92 21.09 0.08 7.69
CA PHE A 92 20.61 -0.47 6.43
C PHE A 92 20.84 -1.97 6.40
N LYS A 93 19.82 -2.71 5.99
CA LYS A 93 19.93 -4.12 5.65
C LYS A 93 19.21 -4.40 4.34
N ILE A 94 19.82 -5.25 3.52
CA ILE A 94 19.21 -5.83 2.32
C ILE A 94 19.23 -7.35 2.42
N GLU A 95 18.12 -7.98 2.09
CA GLU A 95 18.00 -9.42 1.91
C GLU A 95 17.47 -9.71 0.50
N GLU A 96 18.19 -10.53 -0.26
CA GLU A 96 17.86 -10.96 -1.63
C GLU A 96 18.22 -12.45 -1.70
N GLY A 97 17.21 -13.29 -1.47
CA GLY A 97 17.40 -14.73 -1.26
C GLY A 97 18.29 -15.04 -0.06
N ILE A 98 19.34 -15.84 -0.30
CA ILE A 98 20.35 -16.20 0.71
C ILE A 98 21.30 -15.01 0.98
N MET A 99 21.39 -14.04 0.06
CA MET A 99 22.28 -12.90 0.23
C MET A 99 21.71 -11.92 1.25
N LYS A 100 22.47 -11.71 2.33
CA LYS A 100 22.16 -10.72 3.36
C LYS A 100 23.32 -9.75 3.50
N LYS A 101 23.04 -8.46 3.57
CA LYS A 101 24.07 -7.45 3.84
C LYS A 101 23.53 -6.34 4.71
N SER A 102 24.32 -5.97 5.72
CA SER A 102 24.04 -4.89 6.63
C SER A 102 25.15 -3.83 6.57
N LYS A 103 24.82 -2.57 6.88
CA LYS A 103 25.81 -1.51 7.14
C LYS A 103 25.20 -0.35 7.92
N LEU A 104 26.04 0.40 8.62
CA LEU A 104 25.67 1.69 9.19
C LEU A 104 25.92 2.80 8.15
N ILE A 105 24.87 3.55 7.80
CA ILE A 105 24.94 4.75 6.98
C ILE A 105 25.15 5.94 7.92
N LYS A 106 26.34 6.54 7.88
CA LYS A 106 26.72 7.62 8.79
C LYS A 106 26.11 8.96 8.38
N ASN A 107 25.65 9.73 9.38
CA ASN A 107 25.16 11.10 9.23
C ASN A 107 24.09 11.28 8.14
N GLN A 108 23.22 10.29 7.99
CA GLN A 108 22.15 10.31 7.01
C GLN A 108 20.85 9.85 7.64
N ASP A 109 19.79 10.62 7.40
CA ASP A 109 18.43 10.27 7.79
C ASP A 109 17.90 9.08 6.98
N PHE A 110 17.14 8.21 7.64
CA PHE A 110 16.74 6.91 7.07
C PHE A 110 15.79 7.05 5.88
N VAL A 111 14.95 8.10 5.85
CA VAL A 111 14.06 8.38 4.72
C VAL A 111 14.89 8.78 3.50
N ASP A 112 15.88 9.65 3.68
CA ASP A 112 16.78 10.05 2.59
C ASP A 112 17.65 8.88 2.12
N ALA A 113 18.10 8.03 3.06
CA ALA A 113 18.87 6.83 2.73
C ALA A 113 18.04 5.85 1.89
N PHE A 114 16.78 5.62 2.26
CA PHE A 114 15.83 4.81 1.50
C PHE A 114 15.67 5.35 0.07
N PHE A 115 15.33 6.63 -0.08
CA PHE A 115 15.06 7.20 -1.40
C PHE A 115 16.29 7.36 -2.31
N ASN A 116 17.49 7.40 -1.74
CA ASN A 116 18.72 7.36 -2.53
C ASN A 116 18.87 6.03 -3.29
N ASP A 117 18.47 4.92 -2.66
CA ASP A 117 18.56 3.58 -3.24
C ASP A 117 17.24 3.24 -3.99
N PHE A 118 16.08 3.30 -3.33
CA PHE A 118 14.77 2.98 -3.94
C PHE A 118 14.37 3.95 -5.07
N GLY A 119 14.61 5.25 -4.89
CA GLY A 119 14.23 6.25 -5.88
C GLY A 119 14.92 6.09 -7.22
N PHE A 120 16.06 5.38 -7.28
CA PHE A 120 16.69 5.00 -8.54
C PHE A 120 15.89 3.93 -9.28
N ILE A 121 15.44 2.90 -8.55
CA ILE A 121 14.67 1.78 -9.07
C ILE A 121 13.37 2.32 -9.67
N LEU A 122 12.66 3.14 -8.89
CA LEU A 122 11.37 3.69 -9.29
C LEU A 122 11.48 4.67 -10.46
N ARG A 123 12.54 5.47 -10.56
CA ARG A 123 12.73 6.42 -11.68
C ARG A 123 12.83 5.74 -13.04
N ASN A 124 13.42 4.54 -13.08
CA ASN A 124 13.71 3.83 -14.32
C ASN A 124 12.64 2.82 -14.70
N GLN A 125 11.59 2.66 -13.88
CA GLN A 125 10.50 1.74 -14.18
C GLN A 125 9.67 2.23 -15.37
N SER A 126 9.59 1.41 -16.41
CA SER A 126 8.81 1.74 -17.62
C SER A 126 7.58 0.86 -17.81
N LYS A 127 7.64 -0.41 -17.40
CA LYS A 127 6.49 -1.32 -17.40
C LYS A 127 5.48 -0.96 -16.28
N PRO A 128 4.17 -1.22 -16.48
CA PRO A 128 3.18 -1.09 -15.42
C PRO A 128 3.53 -1.95 -14.19
N LEU A 129 3.54 -1.32 -13.02
CA LEU A 129 3.53 -2.04 -11.75
C LEU A 129 2.19 -2.75 -11.61
N LYS A 130 2.20 -4.05 -11.29
CA LYS A 130 0.95 -4.76 -11.00
C LYS A 130 0.40 -4.32 -9.65
N TYR A 131 1.26 -4.09 -8.67
CA TYR A 131 0.87 -3.72 -7.32
C TYR A 131 1.84 -2.70 -6.72
N MET A 132 1.30 -1.69 -6.05
CA MET A 132 2.05 -0.78 -5.20
C MET A 132 1.26 -0.55 -3.92
N ASN A 133 1.85 -0.88 -2.79
CA ASN A 133 1.30 -0.67 -1.46
C ASN A 133 2.22 0.25 -0.65
N VAL A 134 1.63 1.23 0.03
CA VAL A 134 2.29 2.12 0.98
C VAL A 134 1.46 2.15 2.27
N GLU A 135 1.91 1.44 3.28
CA GLU A 135 1.29 1.39 4.60
C GLU A 135 1.99 2.31 5.59
N GLU A 136 1.21 2.92 6.48
CA GLU A 136 1.69 3.84 7.48
C GLU A 136 1.28 3.39 8.89
N TRP A 137 2.26 3.09 9.73
CA TRP A 137 2.04 2.56 11.06
C TRP A 137 2.41 3.59 12.14
N PRO A 138 1.52 3.91 13.10
CA PRO A 138 1.80 4.93 14.12
C PRO A 138 2.86 4.49 15.15
N TYR A 139 3.23 3.22 15.14
CA TYR A 139 4.21 2.63 16.05
C TYR A 139 5.35 1.95 15.30
N ASN A 140 6.50 1.91 15.95
CA ASN A 140 7.63 1.12 15.47
C ASN A 140 7.45 -0.34 15.87
N TRP A 141 7.78 -1.24 14.96
CA TRP A 141 7.98 -2.65 15.23
C TRP A 141 9.34 -3.04 14.65
N TYR A 142 10.08 -3.88 15.37
CA TYR A 142 11.41 -4.32 14.98
C TYR A 142 11.50 -5.83 15.13
N GLU A 143 11.56 -6.55 14.03
CA GLU A 143 11.74 -8.01 14.05
C GLU A 143 13.23 -8.34 13.93
N GLY A 144 13.62 -9.48 14.50
CA GLY A 144 15.03 -9.86 14.59
C GLY A 144 15.75 -9.94 13.24
N TYR A 145 15.01 -10.12 12.14
CA TYR A 145 15.56 -10.13 10.79
C TYR A 145 15.61 -8.75 10.11
N HIS A 146 15.10 -7.67 10.69
CA HIS A 146 15.19 -6.32 10.08
C HIS A 146 16.58 -5.70 10.18
N TYR A 147 17.38 -6.15 11.14
CA TYR A 147 18.69 -5.60 11.42
C TYR A 147 19.71 -6.71 11.61
N ASP A 148 20.93 -6.28 11.88
CA ASP A 148 22.08 -7.14 12.14
C ASP A 148 22.61 -6.80 13.53
N ILE A 149 22.59 -7.78 14.43
CA ILE A 149 22.95 -7.60 15.84
C ILE A 149 24.44 -7.29 15.97
N ASP A 150 25.29 -7.92 15.16
CA ASP A 150 26.75 -7.70 15.17
C ASP A 150 27.08 -6.28 14.68
N LEU A 151 26.32 -5.79 13.70
CA LEU A 151 26.42 -4.41 13.26
C LEU A 151 26.04 -3.42 14.37
N ILE A 152 24.97 -3.69 15.12
CA ILE A 152 24.56 -2.82 16.24
C ILE A 152 25.63 -2.87 17.34
N ASN A 153 26.09 -4.08 17.71
CA ASN A 153 27.12 -4.29 18.73
C ASN A 153 28.43 -3.56 18.39
N SER A 154 28.85 -3.57 17.14
CA SER A 154 30.07 -2.88 16.69
C SER A 154 29.98 -1.35 16.69
N HIS A 155 28.78 -0.77 16.75
CA HIS A 155 28.56 0.69 16.68
C HIS A 155 27.86 1.27 17.92
N ARG A 156 27.57 0.44 18.93
CA ARG A 156 27.03 0.89 20.20
C ARG A 156 28.13 1.56 21.01
N ALA A 157 27.91 2.80 21.43
CA ALA A 157 28.87 3.52 22.25
C ALA A 157 29.08 2.81 23.61
N THR A 158 30.35 2.66 23.98
CA THR A 158 30.85 2.54 25.36
C THR A 158 30.30 3.70 26.20
N TYR A 159 29.53 3.42 27.25
CA TYR A 159 29.16 4.46 28.20
C TYR A 159 30.27 4.58 29.23
N SER A 160 30.88 5.75 29.37
CA SER A 160 31.76 6.05 30.51
C SER A 160 30.90 6.36 31.73
N ILE A 161 30.78 5.41 32.65
CA ILE A 161 30.36 5.70 34.01
C ILE A 161 31.66 5.86 34.82
N TYR A 162 31.90 7.06 35.36
CA TYR A 162 33.10 7.42 36.15
C TYR A 162 34.47 7.39 35.44
N GLY A 163 34.54 7.57 34.12
CA GLY A 163 35.83 7.61 33.40
C GLY A 163 36.41 6.24 33.09
N CYS A 164 35.74 5.15 33.48
CA CYS A 164 36.02 3.81 32.99
C CYS A 164 35.20 3.55 31.73
N CYS A 165 35.87 3.27 30.62
CA CYS A 165 35.23 2.80 29.39
C CYS A 165 34.65 1.40 29.62
N THR A 166 33.42 1.30 30.13
CA THR A 166 32.71 0.02 30.13
C THR A 166 32.01 -0.13 28.80
N SER A 167 32.52 -1.01 27.95
CA SER A 167 31.77 -1.47 26.78
C SER A 167 30.56 -2.20 27.32
N PRO A 168 29.32 -1.75 27.04
CA PRO A 168 28.18 -2.55 27.42
C PRO A 168 28.33 -3.92 26.75
N ARG A 169 28.00 -5.01 27.47
CA ARG A 169 28.09 -6.34 26.89
C ARG A 169 27.35 -6.39 25.54
N PRO A 170 27.88 -7.09 24.53
CA PRO A 170 27.19 -7.29 23.27
C PRO A 170 25.79 -7.83 23.53
N PHE A 171 24.83 -7.43 22.70
CA PHE A 171 23.51 -8.04 22.71
C PHE A 171 23.62 -9.51 22.31
N GLU A 172 23.03 -10.38 23.11
CA GLU A 172 23.08 -11.84 22.90
C GLU A 172 21.93 -12.34 22.01
N CYS A 173 20.85 -11.58 21.91
CA CYS A 173 19.68 -11.97 21.13
C CYS A 173 18.92 -10.76 20.55
N SER A 174 18.00 -11.06 19.63
CA SER A 174 17.18 -10.06 18.94
C SER A 174 16.31 -9.25 19.89
N PHE A 175 15.87 -9.83 21.01
CA PHE A 175 15.07 -9.15 22.01
C PHE A 175 15.81 -7.97 22.65
N GLU A 176 17.08 -8.13 23.02
CA GLU A 176 17.86 -7.04 23.63
C GLU A 176 18.09 -5.89 22.63
N ALA A 177 18.42 -6.23 21.39
CA ALA A 177 18.57 -5.26 20.32
C ALA A 177 17.25 -4.54 20.01
N HIS A 178 16.12 -5.25 20.01
CA HIS A 178 14.77 -4.68 19.86
C HIS A 178 14.49 -3.66 20.97
N GLN A 179 14.74 -4.01 22.23
CA GLN A 179 14.53 -3.09 23.36
C GLN A 179 15.41 -1.83 23.25
N HIS A 180 16.65 -1.99 22.78
CA HIS A 180 17.53 -0.85 22.53
C HIS A 180 17.00 0.07 21.43
N LEU A 181 16.62 -0.48 20.27
CA LEU A 181 16.01 0.29 19.18
C LEU A 181 14.74 1.00 19.62
N ARG A 182 13.86 0.30 20.36
CA ARG A 182 12.66 0.90 20.95
C ARG A 182 13.02 2.05 21.88
N LYS A 183 14.01 1.90 22.76
CA LYS A 183 14.43 2.95 23.70
C LYS A 183 14.97 4.20 23.01
N ILE A 184 15.76 4.06 21.95
CA ILE A 184 16.34 5.22 21.26
C ILE A 184 15.33 5.93 20.35
N ASN A 185 14.31 5.21 19.88
CA ASN A 185 13.36 5.71 18.88
C ASN A 185 11.95 5.99 19.41
N ASN A 186 11.65 5.70 20.68
CA ASN A 186 10.31 5.87 21.29
C ASN A 186 9.75 7.29 21.24
N LYS A 187 10.59 8.32 21.07
CA LYS A 187 10.20 9.72 21.06
C LYS A 187 9.71 10.24 19.70
N HIS A 188 9.84 9.44 18.64
CA HIS A 188 9.49 9.85 17.29
C HIS A 188 8.03 9.51 16.97
N THR A 189 7.35 10.42 16.29
CA THR A 189 5.97 10.24 15.81
C THR A 189 5.96 10.05 14.30
N LEU A 190 4.89 9.44 13.78
CA LEU A 190 4.76 9.11 12.37
C LEU A 190 4.57 10.35 11.49
N GLN A 191 3.73 11.30 11.90
CA GLN A 191 3.35 12.47 11.09
C GLN A 191 4.52 13.18 10.37
N PRO A 192 5.61 13.61 11.05
CA PRO A 192 6.72 14.27 10.36
C PRO A 192 7.47 13.35 9.39
N ILE A 193 7.48 12.04 9.65
CA ILE A 193 8.11 11.04 8.79
C ILE A 193 7.25 10.78 7.56
N ALA A 194 5.94 10.60 7.72
CA ALA A 194 4.98 10.42 6.64
C ALA A 194 5.03 11.61 5.67
N VAL A 195 4.98 12.85 6.17
CA VAL A 195 5.11 14.07 5.33
C VAL A 195 6.42 14.05 4.54
N LYS A 196 7.55 13.80 5.21
CA LYS A 196 8.86 13.72 4.53
C LYS A 196 8.91 12.60 3.49
N PHE A 197 8.30 11.46 3.79
CA PHE A 197 8.22 10.31 2.89
C PHE A 197 7.46 10.69 1.62
N HIS A 198 6.25 11.22 1.75
CA HIS A 198 5.41 11.67 0.63
C HIS A 198 6.11 12.74 -0.21
N ASP A 199 6.74 13.73 0.41
CA ASP A 199 7.50 14.76 -0.29
C ASP A 199 8.61 14.18 -1.17
N ARG A 200 9.38 13.23 -0.62
CA ARG A 200 10.45 12.55 -1.36
C ARG A 200 9.91 11.65 -2.46
N PHE A 201 8.82 10.94 -2.20
CA PHE A 201 8.15 10.10 -3.18
C PHE A 201 7.64 10.94 -4.36
N VAL A 202 6.94 12.04 -4.09
CA VAL A 202 6.49 13.02 -5.09
C VAL A 202 7.67 13.59 -5.88
N CYS A 203 8.79 13.94 -5.23
CA CYS A 203 9.99 14.41 -5.94
C CYS A 203 10.52 13.38 -6.96
N ILE A 204 10.52 12.10 -6.60
CA ILE A 204 10.92 11.02 -7.50
C ILE A 204 9.96 10.89 -8.67
N LEU A 205 8.66 10.88 -8.40
CA LEU A 205 7.65 10.78 -9.44
C LEU A 205 7.71 11.98 -10.42
N LYS A 206 7.88 13.21 -9.91
CA LYS A 206 8.08 14.42 -10.73
C LYS A 206 9.33 14.38 -11.60
N SER A 207 10.37 13.67 -11.16
CA SER A 207 11.62 13.55 -11.93
C SER A 207 11.52 12.57 -13.10
N ARG A 208 10.42 11.80 -13.20
CA ARG A 208 10.20 10.88 -14.31
C ARG A 208 9.78 11.66 -15.55
N LYS A 209 10.21 11.18 -16.73
CA LYS A 209 9.79 11.74 -18.02
C LYS A 209 8.31 11.50 -18.31
N TYR A 210 7.76 10.40 -17.77
CA TYR A 210 6.38 9.97 -17.97
C TYR A 210 5.77 9.59 -16.63
N LEU A 211 4.44 9.70 -16.54
CA LEU A 211 3.65 9.24 -15.40
C LEU A 211 4.00 7.78 -15.06
N ILE A 212 3.91 7.42 -13.79
CA ILE A 212 4.19 6.04 -13.39
C ILE A 212 2.96 5.15 -13.69
N PRO A 213 3.11 4.08 -14.50
CA PRO A 213 2.00 3.17 -14.75
C PRO A 213 1.85 2.20 -13.56
N ILE A 214 0.67 2.19 -12.95
CA ILE A 214 0.31 1.34 -11.80
C ILE A 214 -1.06 0.72 -12.10
N GLN A 215 -1.22 -0.58 -11.85
CA GLN A 215 -2.49 -1.28 -12.02
C GLN A 215 -3.31 -1.31 -10.73
N ASN A 216 -2.67 -1.60 -9.60
CA ASN A 216 -3.34 -1.62 -8.30
C ASN A 216 -2.54 -0.77 -7.33
N LEU A 217 -3.20 0.23 -6.75
CA LEU A 217 -2.60 1.16 -5.79
C LEU A 217 -3.30 1.00 -4.44
N GLU A 218 -2.55 0.61 -3.43
CA GLU A 218 -2.97 0.66 -2.03
C GLU A 218 -2.14 1.70 -1.29
N ILE A 219 -2.80 2.56 -0.53
CA ILE A 219 -2.13 3.66 0.16
C ILE A 219 -2.85 4.07 1.44
N ASP A 220 -2.06 4.15 2.51
CA ASP A 220 -2.43 4.82 3.74
C ASP A 220 -2.17 6.34 3.60
N VAL A 221 -3.20 7.12 3.93
CA VAL A 221 -3.22 8.57 3.73
C VAL A 221 -3.49 9.25 5.07
N LEU A 222 -2.50 10.00 5.57
CA LEU A 222 -2.64 10.81 6.77
C LEU A 222 -3.59 12.01 6.56
N ARG A 223 -3.51 12.64 5.38
CA ARG A 223 -4.34 13.78 4.99
C ARG A 223 -4.70 13.68 3.51
N PRO A 224 -5.95 13.96 3.10
CA PRO A 224 -6.36 13.89 1.69
C PRO A 224 -5.40 14.58 0.72
N SER A 225 -4.83 15.73 1.10
CA SER A 225 -3.86 16.47 0.27
C SER A 225 -2.61 15.67 -0.13
N ASN A 226 -2.20 14.68 0.65
CA ASN A 226 -1.04 13.83 0.33
C ASN A 226 -1.33 12.94 -0.88
N LEU A 227 -2.56 12.43 -0.99
CA LEU A 227 -3.00 11.63 -2.13
C LEU A 227 -3.01 12.47 -3.41
N TRP A 228 -3.55 13.69 -3.36
CA TRP A 228 -3.70 14.55 -4.54
C TRP A 228 -2.40 14.99 -5.19
N ASN A 229 -1.37 15.19 -4.38
CA ASN A 229 -0.04 15.51 -4.89
C ASN A 229 0.58 14.33 -5.68
N MET A 230 0.18 13.11 -5.36
CA MET A 230 0.65 11.89 -6.02
C MET A 230 -0.16 11.53 -7.27
N THR A 231 -1.48 11.68 -7.21
CA THR A 231 -2.40 11.19 -8.26
C THR A 231 -2.08 11.79 -9.62
N ARG A 232 -1.72 13.08 -9.68
CA ARG A 232 -1.31 13.75 -10.92
C ARG A 232 0.00 13.22 -11.54
N LEU A 233 0.70 12.32 -10.85
CA LEU A 233 1.97 11.75 -11.25
C LEU A 233 1.87 10.25 -11.61
N ILE A 234 0.67 9.67 -11.52
CA ILE A 234 0.34 8.28 -11.86
C ILE A 234 -0.44 8.25 -13.18
N ASP A 235 -0.18 7.24 -14.02
CA ASP A 235 -0.95 7.01 -15.23
C ASP A 235 -2.29 6.35 -14.89
N MET A 236 -3.29 7.20 -14.67
CA MET A 236 -4.66 6.81 -14.28
C MET A 236 -5.34 5.85 -15.26
N LYS A 237 -4.91 5.82 -16.53
CA LYS A 237 -5.48 4.94 -17.57
C LYS A 237 -5.13 3.46 -17.35
N GLN A 238 -4.09 3.19 -16.57
CA GLN A 238 -3.63 1.82 -16.29
C GLN A 238 -4.22 1.25 -15.01
N LEU A 239 -4.86 2.09 -14.18
CA LEU A 239 -5.43 1.66 -12.92
C LEU A 239 -6.62 0.71 -13.13
N LYS A 240 -6.60 -0.36 -12.36
CA LYS A 240 -7.64 -1.38 -12.24
C LYS A 240 -8.23 -1.40 -10.84
N GLY A 241 -7.45 -1.05 -9.82
CA GLY A 241 -7.91 -1.03 -8.44
C GLY A 241 -7.24 0.05 -7.61
N ILE A 242 -8.02 0.64 -6.70
CA ILE A 242 -7.55 1.67 -5.76
C ILE A 242 -8.07 1.32 -4.35
N TRP A 243 -7.15 1.27 -3.40
CA TRP A 243 -7.42 1.09 -1.98
C TRP A 243 -6.82 2.27 -1.23
N ILE A 244 -7.66 3.03 -0.55
CA ILE A 244 -7.27 4.19 0.24
C ILE A 244 -7.73 3.92 1.66
N LYS A 245 -6.82 4.04 2.61
CA LYS A 245 -7.11 3.89 4.02
C LYS A 245 -6.57 5.08 4.79
N LYS A 246 -7.29 5.48 5.83
CA LYS A 246 -6.78 6.53 6.73
C LYS A 246 -5.64 5.98 7.58
N THR A 247 -4.53 6.71 7.63
CA THR A 247 -3.45 6.40 8.56
C THR A 247 -3.95 6.51 10.01
N PRO A 248 -3.75 5.49 10.86
CA PRO A 248 -4.20 5.57 12.25
C PRO A 248 -3.38 6.60 13.06
N GLU A 249 -4.02 7.59 13.70
CA GLU A 249 -3.35 8.54 14.60
C GLU A 249 -3.68 8.25 16.08
N GLU A 250 -2.74 8.51 17.01
CA GLU A 250 -2.99 8.38 18.45
C GLU A 250 -4.13 9.30 18.95
N SER A 251 -4.34 10.43 18.28
CA SER A 251 -5.40 11.41 18.53
C SER A 251 -6.78 10.97 18.06
N ASP A 252 -6.88 9.99 17.16
CA ASP A 252 -8.17 9.52 16.62
C ASP A 252 -9.08 8.96 17.73
N ARG A 253 -8.49 8.48 18.83
CA ARG A 253 -9.22 8.03 20.02
C ARG A 253 -9.86 9.16 20.83
N LYS A 254 -9.44 10.42 20.64
CA LYS A 254 -9.85 11.56 21.47
C LYS A 254 -10.82 12.50 20.78
N ASP A 255 -10.67 12.74 19.49
CA ASP A 255 -11.44 13.79 18.80
C ASP A 255 -12.53 13.29 17.86
N GLY A 256 -12.59 11.98 17.55
CA GLY A 256 -13.74 11.29 16.92
C GLY A 256 -14.30 11.88 15.62
N LYS A 257 -13.71 12.95 15.09
CA LYS A 257 -14.21 13.66 13.91
C LYS A 257 -13.80 12.86 12.69
N PRO A 258 -14.78 12.42 11.90
CA PRO A 258 -14.49 11.65 10.72
C PRO A 258 -13.83 12.54 9.66
N LEU A 259 -12.82 12.00 8.97
CA LEU A 259 -12.23 12.67 7.82
C LEU A 259 -13.08 12.38 6.58
N ILE A 260 -13.37 13.44 5.82
CA ILE A 260 -14.15 13.36 4.58
C ILE A 260 -13.17 13.29 3.40
N LEU A 261 -13.46 12.44 2.42
CA LEU A 261 -12.66 12.24 1.19
C LEU A 261 -13.53 12.44 -0.06
N ASP A 262 -14.26 13.54 -0.14
CA ASP A 262 -15.15 13.82 -1.29
C ASP A 262 -14.40 14.21 -2.55
N GLU A 263 -13.21 14.78 -2.39
CA GLU A 263 -12.30 15.13 -3.49
C GLU A 263 -11.97 13.88 -4.34
N ILE A 264 -12.23 12.65 -3.85
CA ILE A 264 -11.97 11.39 -4.58
C ILE A 264 -12.56 11.39 -6.00
N VAL A 265 -13.67 12.10 -6.21
CA VAL A 265 -14.36 12.19 -7.50
C VAL A 265 -13.56 12.89 -8.58
N GLU A 266 -12.53 13.66 -8.22
CA GLU A 266 -11.63 14.33 -9.16
C GLU A 266 -10.67 13.36 -9.87
N LEU A 267 -10.56 12.10 -9.44
CA LEU A 267 -9.67 11.13 -10.10
C LEU A 267 -10.12 10.77 -11.51
N ASP A 268 -11.41 10.89 -11.83
CA ASP A 268 -12.00 10.54 -13.13
C ASP A 268 -11.59 9.13 -13.62
N VAL A 269 -11.62 8.14 -12.70
CA VAL A 269 -11.23 6.74 -12.97
C VAL A 269 -12.36 5.73 -12.85
N PHE A 270 -13.52 6.15 -12.33
CA PHE A 270 -14.56 5.22 -11.90
C PHE A 270 -15.21 4.44 -13.05
N ASN A 271 -15.19 5.02 -14.26
CA ASN A 271 -15.72 4.38 -15.46
C ASN A 271 -14.92 3.14 -15.91
N HIS A 272 -13.68 2.94 -15.44
CA HIS A 272 -12.83 1.83 -15.90
C HIS A 272 -12.19 0.98 -14.80
N ILE A 273 -12.14 1.45 -13.55
CA ILE A 273 -11.61 0.63 -12.46
C ILE A 273 -12.57 -0.51 -12.09
N GLN A 274 -11.99 -1.59 -11.60
CA GLN A 274 -12.69 -2.78 -11.12
C GLN A 274 -12.87 -2.77 -9.60
N VAL A 275 -11.96 -2.10 -8.88
CA VAL A 275 -11.96 -2.06 -7.42
C VAL A 275 -11.79 -0.65 -6.89
N LEU A 276 -12.66 -0.25 -5.97
CA LEU A 276 -12.51 0.94 -5.13
C LEU A 276 -12.74 0.54 -3.68
N SER A 277 -11.76 0.78 -2.82
CA SER A 277 -11.88 0.61 -1.38
C SER A 277 -11.46 1.89 -0.67
N ILE A 278 -12.34 2.47 0.13
CA ILE A 278 -12.09 3.64 0.97
C ILE A 278 -12.42 3.25 2.41
N LEU A 279 -11.38 3.10 3.22
CA LEU A 279 -11.46 2.68 4.62
C LEU A 279 -11.08 3.82 5.54
N ASP A 280 -11.79 3.92 6.68
CA ASP A 280 -11.52 4.90 7.74
C ASP A 280 -11.63 6.39 7.32
N PHE A 281 -12.16 6.63 6.12
CA PHE A 281 -12.64 7.92 5.62
C PHE A 281 -14.14 7.84 5.35
N LYS A 282 -14.83 8.98 5.44
CA LYS A 282 -16.21 9.14 4.99
C LYS A 282 -16.27 9.77 3.62
N VAL A 283 -17.27 9.39 2.85
CA VAL A 283 -17.68 10.11 1.64
C VAL A 283 -19.11 10.60 1.82
N THR A 284 -19.37 11.82 1.40
CA THR A 284 -20.69 12.48 1.41
C THR A 284 -21.27 12.66 0.01
N VAL A 285 -20.45 12.41 -1.03
CA VAL A 285 -20.94 12.38 -2.41
C VAL A 285 -22.00 11.28 -2.60
N PRO A 286 -22.98 11.46 -3.52
CA PRO A 286 -24.04 10.49 -3.74
C PRO A 286 -23.49 9.10 -4.04
N LEU A 287 -24.08 8.06 -3.43
CA LEU A 287 -23.58 6.69 -3.56
C LEU A 287 -23.60 6.19 -5.02
N GLU A 288 -24.57 6.66 -5.82
CA GLU A 288 -24.67 6.48 -7.27
C GLU A 288 -23.35 6.69 -8.02
N THR A 289 -22.53 7.62 -7.52
CA THR A 289 -21.20 7.94 -8.07
C THR A 289 -20.29 6.73 -8.13
N PHE A 290 -20.44 5.76 -7.23
CA PHE A 290 -19.54 4.61 -7.10
C PHE A 290 -20.21 3.27 -7.38
N LEU A 291 -21.56 3.20 -7.38
CA LEU A 291 -22.29 1.93 -7.45
C LEU A 291 -22.06 1.14 -8.73
N HIS A 292 -21.59 1.77 -9.81
CA HIS A 292 -21.24 1.04 -11.03
C HIS A 292 -19.93 0.23 -10.88
N ILE A 293 -19.12 0.48 -9.86
CA ILE A 293 -17.83 -0.20 -9.63
C ILE A 293 -18.09 -1.64 -9.15
N PRO A 294 -17.48 -2.68 -9.77
CA PRO A 294 -17.74 -4.08 -9.43
C PRO A 294 -17.40 -4.46 -7.99
N HIS A 295 -16.23 -4.03 -7.50
CA HIS A 295 -15.78 -4.26 -6.15
C HIS A 295 -15.69 -2.94 -5.40
N LEU A 296 -16.72 -2.61 -4.63
CA LEU A 296 -16.83 -1.35 -3.92
C LEU A 296 -16.76 -1.59 -2.41
N THR A 297 -15.91 -0.85 -1.72
CA THR A 297 -15.94 -0.71 -0.26
C THR A 297 -15.85 0.77 0.09
N VAL A 298 -16.88 1.35 0.70
CA VAL A 298 -16.88 2.77 1.11
C VAL A 298 -17.63 2.95 2.43
N THR A 299 -17.28 4.00 3.16
CA THR A 299 -18.02 4.44 4.35
C THR A 299 -18.78 5.73 4.05
N ILE A 300 -20.09 5.72 4.24
CA ILE A 300 -20.98 6.88 4.08
C ILE A 300 -21.53 7.32 5.43
N SER A 301 -21.80 8.62 5.57
CA SER A 301 -22.16 9.22 6.86
C SER A 301 -23.53 8.75 7.37
N THR A 302 -24.53 8.73 6.49
CA THR A 302 -25.91 8.34 6.79
C THR A 302 -26.55 7.79 5.51
N PRO A 303 -26.65 6.47 5.31
CA PRO A 303 -27.51 5.92 4.27
C PRO A 303 -28.94 6.39 4.50
N THR A 304 -29.52 7.00 3.48
CA THR A 304 -30.96 7.20 3.45
C THR A 304 -31.65 5.86 3.14
N ILE A 305 -32.95 5.74 3.46
CA ILE A 305 -33.75 4.59 3.00
C ILE A 305 -33.70 4.55 1.46
N GLU A 306 -33.67 5.71 0.81
CA GLU A 306 -33.48 5.88 -0.62
C GLU A 306 -32.16 5.30 -1.11
N ASP A 307 -31.04 5.43 -0.39
CA ASP A 307 -29.75 4.83 -0.79
C ASP A 307 -29.80 3.30 -0.75
N VAL A 308 -30.43 2.72 0.28
CA VAL A 308 -30.58 1.26 0.36
C VAL A 308 -31.62 0.76 -0.64
N LEU A 309 -32.69 1.53 -0.83
CA LEU A 309 -33.67 1.28 -1.86
C LEU A 309 -33.11 1.50 -3.24
N LEU A 310 -32.13 2.36 -3.47
CA LEU A 310 -31.47 2.56 -4.76
C LEU A 310 -30.69 1.30 -5.10
N ILE A 311 -29.93 0.75 -4.14
CA ILE A 311 -29.26 -0.55 -4.30
C ILE A 311 -30.29 -1.67 -4.57
N LYS A 312 -31.51 -1.55 -4.03
CA LYS A 312 -32.64 -2.46 -4.27
C LYS A 312 -33.39 -2.19 -5.60
N LYS A 313 -33.64 -0.95 -6.01
CA LYS A 313 -34.59 -0.48 -7.05
C LYS A 313 -33.93 -0.29 -8.40
N GLU A 314 -32.60 -0.16 -8.41
CA GLU A 314 -31.74 -0.52 -9.55
C GLU A 314 -31.84 -2.04 -9.93
N SER A 315 -32.86 -2.75 -9.43
CA SER A 315 -33.26 -4.07 -9.89
C SER A 315 -34.53 -4.08 -10.77
N GLU A 316 -35.26 -2.97 -10.90
CA GLU A 316 -36.59 -2.96 -11.53
C GLU A 316 -36.78 -1.96 -12.69
N PHE A 317 -35.84 -1.05 -13.00
CA PHE A 317 -36.06 -0.03 -14.05
C PHE A 317 -34.88 0.21 -14.99
N THR A 318 -35.18 0.52 -16.25
CA THR A 318 -34.37 0.53 -17.49
C THR A 318 -33.00 1.27 -17.53
N PHE A 319 -32.46 1.75 -16.41
CA PHE A 319 -31.05 2.21 -16.33
C PHE A 319 -30.08 1.08 -15.90
N CYS A 320 -30.63 -0.08 -15.51
CA CYS A 320 -29.94 -1.21 -14.91
C CYS A 320 -29.22 -2.17 -15.87
N THR A 321 -28.89 -1.74 -17.09
CA THR A 321 -28.06 -2.54 -18.01
C THR A 321 -26.57 -2.52 -17.63
N ASN A 322 -26.19 -1.98 -16.48
CA ASN A 322 -24.81 -2.02 -15.97
C ASN A 322 -24.67 -2.67 -14.58
N MET A 323 -25.70 -2.64 -13.72
CA MET A 323 -25.62 -3.22 -12.36
C MET A 323 -25.96 -4.71 -12.29
N LEU A 324 -26.86 -5.20 -13.16
CA LEU A 324 -27.33 -6.61 -13.16
C LEU A 324 -26.81 -7.45 -14.34
N THR A 325 -26.33 -6.81 -15.41
CA THR A 325 -25.83 -7.49 -16.62
C THR A 325 -24.32 -7.66 -16.65
N SER A 326 -23.58 -7.07 -15.69
CA SER A 326 -22.15 -7.28 -15.58
C SER A 326 -21.91 -8.57 -14.81
N PRO A 327 -21.61 -9.71 -15.48
CA PRO A 327 -21.55 -11.03 -14.86
C PRO A 327 -20.31 -11.21 -13.95
N THR A 328 -19.62 -10.10 -13.62
CA THR A 328 -18.30 -10.05 -12.99
C THR A 328 -18.30 -9.42 -11.60
N ALA A 329 -19.42 -8.85 -11.10
CA ALA A 329 -19.48 -8.22 -9.78
C ALA A 329 -19.49 -9.26 -8.65
N LYS A 330 -18.40 -9.37 -7.86
CA LYS A 330 -18.28 -10.42 -6.83
C LYS A 330 -18.69 -9.98 -5.43
N SER A 331 -18.61 -8.68 -5.07
CA SER A 331 -18.97 -8.20 -3.71
C SER A 331 -18.89 -6.68 -3.60
N ARG A 332 -19.83 -6.06 -2.88
CA ARG A 332 -19.82 -4.65 -2.45
C ARG A 332 -20.09 -4.54 -0.95
N ARG A 333 -19.41 -3.62 -0.28
CA ARG A 333 -19.60 -3.36 1.15
C ARG A 333 -19.80 -1.87 1.38
N VAL A 334 -20.85 -1.52 2.10
CA VAL A 334 -21.14 -0.13 2.47
C VAL A 334 -21.21 -0.07 3.99
N TYR A 335 -20.34 0.75 4.57
CA TYR A 335 -20.34 1.08 5.98
C TYR A 335 -21.10 2.38 6.21
N CYS A 336 -21.86 2.44 7.30
CA CYS A 336 -22.85 3.46 7.57
C CYS A 336 -22.79 3.82 9.06
N ASP A 337 -22.38 5.03 9.45
CA ASP A 337 -22.19 5.34 10.88
C ASP A 337 -23.46 5.24 11.71
N HIS A 338 -24.58 5.59 11.09
CA HIS A 338 -25.90 5.55 11.70
C HIS A 338 -26.93 5.24 10.62
N ILE A 339 -27.99 4.54 11.00
CA ILE A 339 -29.15 4.28 10.14
C ILE A 339 -30.33 4.90 10.87
N GLU A 340 -30.84 6.01 10.33
CA GLU A 340 -32.13 6.53 10.79
C GLU A 340 -33.22 5.53 10.41
N ASP A 341 -34.16 5.28 11.32
CA ASP A 341 -35.29 4.36 11.10
C ASP A 341 -34.90 2.93 10.69
N ALA A 342 -33.94 2.34 11.41
CA ALA A 342 -33.49 0.96 11.19
C ALA A 342 -34.64 -0.06 11.09
N ASP A 343 -35.73 0.13 11.84
CA ASP A 343 -36.92 -0.73 11.77
C ASP A 343 -37.65 -0.61 10.42
N ILE A 344 -37.79 0.60 9.88
CA ILE A 344 -38.39 0.83 8.57
C ILE A 344 -37.52 0.19 7.49
N LEU A 345 -36.20 0.33 7.59
CA LEU A 345 -35.26 -0.30 6.68
C LEU A 345 -35.37 -1.82 6.70
N LEU A 346 -35.37 -2.43 7.89
CA LEU A 346 -35.48 -3.88 8.05
C LEU A 346 -36.82 -4.39 7.51
N ASN A 347 -37.92 -3.68 7.79
CA ASN A 347 -39.24 -4.00 7.24
C ASN A 347 -39.27 -3.91 5.71
N THR A 348 -38.57 -2.93 5.13
CA THR A 348 -38.48 -2.72 3.67
C THR A 348 -37.68 -3.80 2.95
N LEU A 349 -36.69 -4.40 3.63
CA LEU A 349 -35.90 -5.52 3.12
C LEU A 349 -36.66 -6.85 3.18
N GLY A 350 -37.78 -6.92 3.91
CA GLY A 350 -38.59 -8.12 4.02
C GLY A 350 -38.02 -9.14 5.01
N HIS A 351 -38.27 -10.42 4.77
CA HIS A 351 -37.91 -11.47 5.72
C HIS A 351 -36.38 -11.63 5.81
N ALA A 352 -35.85 -11.49 7.04
CA ALA A 352 -34.45 -11.71 7.33
C ALA A 352 -34.20 -13.19 7.67
N ASN A 353 -33.19 -13.78 7.05
CA ASN A 353 -32.71 -15.12 7.35
C ASN A 353 -31.52 -15.03 8.32
N PRO A 354 -31.67 -15.43 9.59
CA PRO A 354 -30.56 -15.47 10.52
C PRO A 354 -29.56 -16.57 10.12
N TYR A 355 -28.27 -16.23 10.08
CA TYR A 355 -27.19 -17.16 9.80
C TYR A 355 -26.00 -16.85 10.72
N TYR A 356 -25.87 -17.65 11.78
CA TYR A 356 -24.87 -17.47 12.83
C TYR A 356 -24.94 -16.05 13.44
N ILE A 357 -23.90 -15.23 13.29
CA ILE A 357 -23.85 -13.83 13.77
C ILE A 357 -24.35 -12.81 12.72
N LYS A 358 -24.98 -13.26 11.62
CA LYS A 358 -25.41 -12.40 10.51
C LYS A 358 -26.92 -12.48 10.27
N LEU A 359 -27.51 -11.37 9.85
CA LEU A 359 -28.82 -11.34 9.19
C LEU A 359 -28.58 -11.29 7.68
N CYS A 360 -29.29 -12.13 6.91
CA CYS A 360 -29.18 -12.19 5.46
C CYS A 360 -30.55 -12.04 4.79
N TRP A 361 -30.64 -11.22 3.76
CA TRP A 361 -31.79 -11.12 2.87
C TRP A 361 -31.37 -11.60 1.49
N TYR A 362 -32.18 -12.45 0.87
CA TYR A 362 -31.93 -12.97 -0.48
C TYR A 362 -32.99 -12.43 -1.41
N PHE A 363 -32.57 -11.89 -2.56
CA PHE A 363 -33.45 -11.39 -3.61
C PHE A 363 -33.12 -12.10 -4.91
N LYS A 364 -34.15 -12.65 -5.55
CA LYS A 364 -33.98 -13.36 -6.83
C LYS A 364 -33.73 -12.35 -7.95
N ILE A 365 -32.76 -12.64 -8.81
CA ILE A 365 -32.53 -11.85 -10.02
C ILE A 365 -33.30 -12.53 -11.17
N PRO A 366 -34.20 -11.83 -11.89
CA PRO A 366 -34.89 -12.39 -13.04
C PRO A 366 -33.90 -12.90 -14.09
N GLU A 367 -34.18 -14.06 -14.67
CA GLU A 367 -33.41 -14.63 -15.79
C GLU A 367 -31.93 -14.93 -15.50
N SER A 368 -31.53 -14.95 -14.22
CA SER A 368 -30.17 -15.27 -13.77
C SER A 368 -30.17 -16.48 -12.83
N ASP A 369 -29.07 -17.24 -12.83
CA ASP A 369 -28.79 -18.29 -11.84
C ASP A 369 -28.20 -17.71 -10.54
N GLN A 370 -28.02 -16.40 -10.47
CA GLN A 370 -27.55 -15.66 -9.31
C GLN A 370 -28.70 -15.00 -8.52
N ALA A 371 -28.41 -14.71 -7.25
CA ALA A 371 -29.26 -13.96 -6.35
C ALA A 371 -28.45 -12.89 -5.63
N LEU A 372 -29.09 -11.77 -5.32
CA LEU A 372 -28.50 -10.74 -4.48
C LEU A 372 -28.68 -11.12 -3.01
N LYS A 373 -27.56 -11.28 -2.30
CA LYS A 373 -27.50 -11.42 -0.86
C LYS A 373 -27.15 -10.08 -0.24
N ILE A 374 -28.04 -9.54 0.58
CA ILE A 374 -27.74 -8.45 1.50
C ILE A 374 -27.46 -9.07 2.86
N SER A 375 -26.38 -8.68 3.52
CA SER A 375 -26.06 -9.20 4.86
C SER A 375 -25.56 -8.12 5.80
N LYS A 376 -25.91 -8.29 7.08
CA LYS A 376 -25.56 -7.41 8.18
C LYS A 376 -25.04 -8.25 9.36
N GLU A 377 -23.87 -7.91 9.87
CA GLU A 377 -23.27 -8.59 11.03
C GLU A 377 -23.79 -7.99 12.35
N TRP A 378 -24.04 -8.83 13.35
CA TRP A 378 -24.50 -8.37 14.68
C TRP A 378 -23.43 -7.55 15.41
N CYS A 379 -22.16 -7.95 15.28
CA CYS A 379 -21.01 -7.22 15.86
C CYS A 379 -20.64 -5.94 15.10
N TYR A 380 -21.19 -5.74 13.89
CA TYR A 380 -21.01 -4.53 13.08
C TYR A 380 -22.38 -4.05 12.57
N PRO A 381 -23.24 -3.51 13.45
CA PRO A 381 -24.63 -3.18 13.11
C PRO A 381 -24.77 -2.07 12.05
N TYR A 382 -23.64 -1.45 11.71
CA TYR A 382 -23.43 -0.33 10.82
C TYR A 382 -22.82 -0.73 9.48
N CYS A 383 -22.75 -2.03 9.18
CA CYS A 383 -22.16 -2.55 7.94
C CYS A 383 -23.17 -3.40 7.16
N PHE A 384 -23.44 -3.02 5.91
CA PHE A 384 -24.15 -3.85 4.96
C PHE A 384 -23.19 -4.37 3.89
N SER A 385 -23.25 -5.68 3.66
CA SER A 385 -22.52 -6.36 2.59
C SER A 385 -23.52 -6.86 1.55
N PHE A 386 -23.32 -6.47 0.31
CA PHE A 386 -24.10 -6.84 -0.87
C PHE A 386 -23.24 -7.80 -1.71
N THR A 387 -23.73 -9.00 -1.94
CA THR A 387 -22.96 -10.05 -2.60
C THR A 387 -23.85 -10.79 -3.59
N TRP A 388 -23.36 -11.03 -4.79
CA TRP A 388 -24.03 -11.87 -5.77
C TRP A 388 -23.56 -13.31 -5.54
N ILE A 389 -24.52 -14.21 -5.31
CA ILE A 389 -24.25 -15.62 -5.04
C ILE A 389 -25.03 -16.48 -6.02
N GLU A 390 -24.52 -17.65 -6.34
CA GLU A 390 -25.31 -18.66 -7.06
C GLU A 390 -26.54 -19.02 -6.22
N THR A 391 -27.68 -19.14 -6.88
CA THR A 391 -28.95 -19.56 -6.25
C THR A 391 -28.83 -20.94 -5.60
N SER A 392 -27.92 -21.79 -6.10
CA SER A 392 -27.56 -23.08 -5.53
C SER A 392 -26.94 -23.00 -4.13
N TRP A 393 -26.36 -21.86 -3.75
CA TRP A 393 -25.71 -21.65 -2.44
C TRP A 393 -26.69 -21.12 -1.38
N ILE A 394 -27.92 -20.79 -1.76
CA ILE A 394 -28.98 -20.42 -0.82
C ILE A 394 -29.50 -21.71 -0.17
N SER A 395 -29.55 -21.72 1.16
CA SER A 395 -30.16 -22.84 1.89
C SER A 395 -31.61 -23.06 1.43
N LYS A 396 -32.02 -24.32 1.26
CA LYS A 396 -33.39 -24.66 0.84
C LYS A 396 -34.47 -24.15 1.80
N ASP A 397 -34.10 -23.97 3.08
CA ASP A 397 -34.99 -23.48 4.13
C ASP A 397 -34.98 -21.95 4.26
N ALA A 398 -34.16 -21.24 3.46
CA ALA A 398 -34.10 -19.78 3.49
C ALA A 398 -35.26 -19.17 2.70
N VAL A 399 -35.87 -18.12 3.26
CA VAL A 399 -36.86 -17.30 2.57
C VAL A 399 -36.14 -16.39 1.58
N VAL A 400 -36.50 -16.49 0.30
CA VAL A 400 -36.07 -15.58 -0.76
C VAL A 400 -37.19 -14.58 -1.00
N ASN A 401 -36.87 -13.29 -0.86
CA ASN A 401 -37.80 -12.17 -1.04
C ASN A 401 -37.97 -11.80 -2.51
#